data_AF-A0A090TBE5-F1
#
_entry.id   AF-A0A090TBE5-F1
#
_cell.length_a   1.000
_cell.length_b   1.000
_cell.length_c   1.000
_cell.angle_alpha   90.00
_cell.angle_beta   90.00
_cell.angle_gamma   90.00
#
_symmetry.space_group_name_H-M   'P 1'
#
loop_
_entity.id
_entity.type
_entity.pdbx_description
1 polymer ?
#
loop_
_entity_poly.entity_id
_entity_poly.type
_entity_poly.pdbx_seq_one_letter_code
_entity_poly.pdbx_strand_id
1 'polypeptide(L)' 'MITNQWQPTASIALLKKRAELIQSIRSFFMTREVMEVDTPAMSHAR' A
#
# COMPACT_ATOMS: atom_id res chain seq x y z
N MET A 1 15.71 -14.71 -24.55
CA MET A 1 14.44 -14.76 -23.78
C MET A 1 14.09 -13.33 -23.41
N ILE A 2 12.99 -12.78 -23.92
CA ILE A 2 12.54 -11.44 -23.54
C ILE A 2 11.93 -11.57 -22.15
N THR A 3 12.60 -11.02 -21.14
CA THR A 3 11.99 -10.87 -19.82
C THR A 3 10.85 -9.87 -19.95
N ASN A 4 9.64 -10.29 -19.60
CA ASN A 4 8.43 -9.49 -19.72
C ASN A 4 8.39 -8.43 -18.59
N GLN A 5 9.40 -7.55 -18.57
CA GLN A 5 9.73 -6.62 -17.47
C GLN A 5 8.62 -5.62 -17.15
N TRP A 6 7.69 -5.42 -18.08
CA TRP A 6 6.55 -4.52 -17.90
C TRP A 6 5.44 -5.16 -17.05
N GLN A 7 5.38 -6.49 -16.97
CA GLN A 7 4.31 -7.16 -16.22
C GLN A 7 4.55 -7.04 -14.71
N PRO A 8 3.47 -6.95 -13.92
CA PRO A 8 3.58 -7.03 -12.47
C PRO A 8 4.26 -8.32 -12.03
N THR A 9 5.15 -8.21 -11.06
CA THR A 9 5.78 -9.38 -10.42
C THR A 9 4.81 -10.11 -9.48
N ALA A 10 3.77 -9.42 -9.00
CA ALA A 10 2.70 -9.99 -8.19
C ALA A 10 1.47 -10.34 -9.05
N SER A 11 0.81 -11.46 -8.75
CA SER A 11 -0.43 -11.83 -9.44
C SER A 11 -1.56 -10.83 -9.13
N ILE A 12 -2.49 -10.66 -10.08
CA ILE A 12 -3.67 -9.81 -9.88
C ILE A 12 -4.48 -10.24 -8.65
N ALA A 13 -4.58 -11.55 -8.39
CA ALA A 13 -5.26 -12.07 -7.20
C ALA A 13 -4.58 -11.60 -5.90
N LEU A 14 -3.25 -11.55 -5.86
CA LEU A 14 -2.51 -11.07 -4.70
C LEU A 14 -2.68 -9.55 -4.50
N LEU A 15 -2.71 -8.78 -5.59
CA LEU A 15 -2.97 -7.34 -5.53
C LEU A 15 -4.37 -7.02 -4.99
N LYS A 16 -5.39 -7.81 -5.34
CA LYS A 16 -6.75 -7.68 -4.77
C LYS A 16 -6.76 -7.94 -3.25
N LYS A 17 -6.12 -9.03 -2.81
CA LYS A 17 -5.98 -9.33 -1.38
C LYS A 17 -5.22 -8.23 -0.63
N ARG A 18 -4.20 -7.64 -1.24
CA ARG A 18 -3.48 -6.48 -0.67
C ARG A 18 -4.41 -5.28 -0.49
N ALA A 19 -5.29 -5.00 -1.44
CA ALA A 19 -6.24 -3.90 -1.33
C ALA A 19 -7.23 -4.12 -0.17
N GLU A 20 -7.79 -5.33 -0.05
CA GLU A 20 -8.66 -5.73 1.07
C GLU A 20 -7.96 -5.57 2.42
N LEU A 21 -6.70 -6.01 2.52
CA LEU A 21 -5.90 -5.88 3.73
C LEU A 21 -5.66 -4.41 4.11
N ILE A 22 -5.26 -3.57 3.15
CA ILE A 22 -5.05 -2.13 3.38
C ILE A 22 -6.34 -1.46 3.87
N GLN A 23 -7.49 -1.80 3.27
CA GLN A 23 -8.79 -1.30 3.72
C GLN A 23 -9.11 -1.72 5.16
N SER A 24 -8.85 -2.98 5.52
CA SER A 24 -9.05 -3.49 6.87
C SER A 24 -8.23 -2.72 7.91
N ILE A 25 -6.95 -2.46 7.60
CA ILE A 25 -6.04 -1.67 8.46
C ILE A 25 -6.60 -0.25 8.67
N ARG A 26 -7.02 0.43 7.60
CA ARG A 26 -7.62 1.77 7.70
C ARG A 26 -8.88 1.78 8.55
N SER A 27 -9.78 0.83 8.33
CA SER A 27 -11.02 0.72 9.12
C SER A 27 -10.74 0.47 10.61
N PHE A 28 -9.73 -0.34 10.94
CA PHE A 28 -9.34 -0.59 12.33
C PHE A 28 -8.92 0.70 13.06
N PHE A 29 -8.12 1.56 12.42
CA PHE A 29 -7.68 2.83 13.00
C PHE A 29 -8.77 3.88 13.04
N MET A 30 -9.61 3.95 11.98
CA MET A 30 -10.76 4.84 11.93
C MET A 30 -11.73 4.59 13.10
N THR A 31 -12.02 3.32 13.44
CA THR A 31 -12.91 2.97 14.56
C THR A 31 -12.39 3.40 15.94
N ARG A 32 -11.11 3.80 16.02
CA ARG A 32 -10.44 4.29 17.24
C ARG A 32 -10.12 5.78 17.17
N GLU A 33 -10.70 6.48 16.20
CA GLU A 33 -10.51 7.93 16.02
C GLU A 33 -9.05 8.33 15.77
N VAL A 34 -8.26 7.43 15.18
CA VAL A 34 -6.88 7.71 14.79
C VAL A 34 -6.88 8.35 13.40
N MET A 35 -6.35 9.57 13.31
CA MET A 35 -6.24 10.32 12.05
C MET A 35 -5.09 9.80 11.18
N GLU A 36 -5.40 9.35 9.96
CA GLU A 36 -4.39 9.02 8.93
C GLU A 36 -3.76 10.32 8.41
N VAL A 37 -2.43 10.35 8.29
CA VAL A 37 -1.67 11.51 7.79
C VAL A 37 -0.67 11.07 6.72
N ASP A 38 -0.51 11.89 5.68
CA ASP A 38 0.56 11.73 4.70
C ASP A 38 1.76 12.59 5.12
N THR A 39 2.92 11.95 5.29
CA THR A 39 4.18 12.65 5.60
C THR A 39 5.08 12.74 4.36
N PRO A 40 5.94 13.77 4.25
CA PRO A 40 6.92 13.84 3.15
C PRO A 40 7.76 12.57 3.03
N ALA A 41 7.89 12.04 1.81
CA ALA A 41 8.68 10.83 1.54
C ALA A 41 10.19 11.03 1.68
N MET A 42 10.65 12.28 1.60
CA MET A 42 12.05 12.67 1.79
C MET A 42 12.13 13.84 2.76
N SER A 43 13.19 13.87 3.56
CA SER A 43 13.50 14.98 4.46
C SER A 43 14.84 15.59 4.11
N HIS A 44 14.98 16.90 4.36
CA HIS A 44 16.24 17.62 4.27
C HIS A 44 16.99 17.63 5.62
N ALA A 45 16.49 16.89 6.61
CA ALA A 45 17.15 16.76 7.91
C ALA A 45 18.58 16.23 7.71
N ARG A 46 19.55 16.98 8.22
CA ARG A 46 20.96 16.57 8.29
C ARG A 46 21.19 15.61 9.45
#